data_AF-A0A934AAF7-F1
#
_entry.id   AF-A0A934AAF7-F1
#
_cell.length_a   1.000
_cell.length_b   1.000
_cell.length_c   1.000
_cell.angle_alpha   90.00
_cell.angle_beta   90.00
_cell.angle_gamma   90.00
#
_symmetry.space_group_name_H-M   'P 1'
#
loop_
_entity.id
_entity.type
_entity.pdbx_description
1 polymer ?
#
loop_
_entity_poly.entity_id
_entity_poly.type
_entity_poly.pdbx_seq_one_letter_code
_entity_poly.pdbx_strand_id
1 'polypeptide(L)'
;MKRIELTGILGCFTLLFFVAVAFAAPVPDTGETKCYNIFEIPCPSSGQAFYGQDANYSINPMSYTKLDSSGNALPDTATSWVTVRDNVTGLIWENKTGVIGGAPNYSDPHNTNNTYTWYDSNPATNGGNAGTLGNGTTTFSTDDFIRSLNSAHYGGYSDWRMPTVKELACILNYSIPFPGQKINTTYFPNTVLGWCWSSTTSAFDTSYAWALSLYYGNVGTSIDDGYEGDVKSHGFYVRAVCGGQSGSFDSLGSEVIEDDSASARYTDNGDGTVTDTYTGLTWQKAGSASIQFWEQALVYCEGLNLAGYTDWRLPTIKELRSLADYSRYNPAIDTTYFPDTVSSFYWSSTTYVDDLSYYPYVYGMGNALGVNFYYGDEHFGYKYGSSYVRAVRGGQPGSFGNLVISPVSQAVAKDAGTTTFSVSNTGTGTMPWSASIISGSDWLSITSGASGTDTGTINCSFTANTSTSSRTATIRITATGGATGSPVDVTVTQSSTPPPTGPPTPPPTACTATLDGNLSLHIPDLSYYHPLLETQTYWADFVYEFNPSYPALIPLKLTKYGIINNPSFSCAASTLSSDLKIYIPDVLFPDGITQLWVDLEYSPALSTDGIFYWVVSNHGAVSN
;
A
#
# COMPACT_ATOMS: atom_id res chain seq x y z
N MET A 1 3.37 -29.89 -63.94
CA MET A 1 4.54 -30.09 -63.04
C MET A 1 4.01 -30.19 -61.61
N LYS A 2 4.57 -31.11 -60.83
CA LYS A 2 4.08 -31.74 -59.59
C LYS A 2 3.21 -30.89 -58.64
N ARG A 3 2.05 -31.45 -58.24
CA ARG A 3 1.41 -31.20 -56.94
C ARG A 3 2.36 -31.65 -55.84
N ILE A 4 2.63 -30.79 -54.87
CA ILE A 4 3.20 -31.15 -53.56
C ILE A 4 2.06 -30.95 -52.57
N GLU A 5 1.55 -32.05 -52.02
CA GLU A 5 0.73 -32.03 -50.82
C GLU A 5 1.68 -31.95 -49.62
N LEU A 6 1.47 -30.95 -48.76
CA LEU A 6 2.07 -30.90 -47.43
C LEU A 6 0.93 -31.00 -46.41
N THR A 7 0.64 -32.23 -46.00
CA THR A 7 -0.02 -32.52 -44.72
C THR A 7 0.96 -32.21 -43.58
N GLY A 8 0.60 -31.30 -42.68
CA GLY A 8 1.43 -30.93 -41.54
C GLY A 8 0.64 -30.28 -40.41
N ILE A 9 0.08 -31.14 -39.55
CA ILE A 9 -0.12 -30.99 -38.10
C ILE A 9 -0.72 -29.65 -37.62
N LEU A 10 -2.00 -29.71 -37.23
CA LEU A 10 -2.69 -28.69 -36.45
C LEU A 10 -2.07 -28.63 -35.04
N GLY A 11 -0.99 -27.85 -34.90
CA GLY A 11 -0.43 -27.47 -33.61
C GLY A 11 -1.38 -26.47 -32.95
N CYS A 12 -2.01 -26.88 -31.85
CA CYS A 12 -2.78 -26.01 -30.99
C CYS A 12 -1.84 -24.95 -30.39
N PHE A 13 -1.75 -23.79 -31.02
CA PHE A 13 -1.12 -22.62 -30.40
C PHE A 13 -2.07 -22.13 -29.30
N THR A 14 -1.86 -22.61 -28.08
CA THR A 14 -2.32 -21.89 -26.90
C THR A 14 -1.61 -20.54 -26.89
N LEU A 15 -2.31 -19.50 -27.34
CA LEU A 15 -1.93 -18.11 -27.06
C LEU A 15 -1.99 -17.96 -25.54
N LEU A 16 -0.84 -18.12 -24.88
CA LEU A 16 -0.63 -17.62 -23.53
C LEU A 16 -0.67 -16.09 -23.66
N PHE A 17 -1.86 -15.51 -23.43
CA PHE A 17 -1.96 -14.12 -23.04
C PHE A 17 -1.22 -13.98 -21.71
N PHE A 18 0.06 -13.63 -21.76
CA PHE A 18 0.69 -12.96 -20.64
C PHE A 18 0.00 -11.61 -20.53
N VAL A 19 -1.02 -11.54 -19.68
CA VAL A 19 -1.40 -10.25 -19.09
C VAL A 19 -0.18 -9.84 -18.29
N ALA A 20 0.64 -8.95 -18.87
CA ALA A 20 1.66 -8.25 -18.10
C ALA A 20 0.92 -7.46 -17.03
N VAL A 21 0.91 -7.97 -15.81
CA VAL A 21 0.47 -7.21 -14.66
C VAL A 21 1.45 -6.03 -14.57
N ALA A 22 0.96 -4.82 -14.84
CA ALA A 22 1.75 -3.61 -14.62
C ALA A 22 2.01 -3.54 -13.11
N PHE A 23 3.23 -3.85 -12.70
CA PHE A 23 3.67 -3.64 -11.32
C PHE A 23 4.03 -2.16 -11.18
N ALA A 24 3.58 -1.53 -10.10
CA ALA A 24 4.10 -0.24 -9.69
C ALA A 24 5.63 -0.34 -9.52
N ALA A 25 6.38 0.59 -10.11
CA ALA A 25 7.81 0.75 -9.93
C ALA A 25 8.10 1.42 -8.57
N PRO A 26 8.68 0.70 -7.60
CA PRO A 26 8.95 1.27 -6.28
C PRO A 26 9.97 2.41 -6.35
N VAL A 27 9.76 3.45 -5.54
CA VAL A 27 10.71 4.56 -5.39
C VAL A 27 11.87 4.11 -4.49
N PRO A 28 13.15 4.16 -4.94
CA PRO A 28 14.27 3.83 -4.07
C PRO A 28 14.36 4.74 -2.86
N ASP A 29 14.72 4.16 -1.72
CA ASP A 29 15.07 4.86 -0.48
C ASP A 29 16.22 5.86 -0.72
N THR A 30 16.36 6.85 0.17
CA THR A 30 17.43 7.85 0.07
C THR A 30 18.78 7.35 0.59
N GLY A 31 18.76 6.29 1.39
CA GLY A 31 19.90 5.74 2.11
C GLY A 31 20.13 6.36 3.49
N GLU A 32 19.37 7.39 3.88
CA GLU A 32 19.50 7.97 5.22
C GLU A 32 19.09 6.95 6.30
N THR A 33 19.98 6.68 7.24
CA THR A 33 19.77 5.70 8.33
C THR A 33 19.87 6.31 9.72
N LYS A 34 20.02 7.63 9.79
CA LYS A 34 20.21 8.41 11.00
C LYS A 34 19.19 9.54 11.03
N CYS A 35 18.81 9.94 12.23
CA CYS A 35 17.82 10.99 12.45
C CYS A 35 18.50 12.26 12.95
N TYR A 36 17.86 13.40 12.66
CA TYR A 36 18.48 14.71 12.84
C TYR A 36 17.48 15.77 13.32
N ASN A 37 17.84 16.50 14.36
CA ASN A 37 17.27 17.83 14.61
C ASN A 37 18.17 18.87 13.93
N ILE A 38 18.84 19.74 14.68
CA ILE A 38 20.01 20.51 14.22
C ILE A 38 21.34 19.77 14.43
N PHE A 39 21.29 18.61 15.09
CA PHE A 39 22.38 17.66 15.34
C PHE A 39 21.90 16.24 15.00
N GLU A 40 22.84 15.30 14.88
CA GLU A 40 22.54 13.87 14.85
C GLU A 40 21.95 13.44 16.19
N ILE A 41 20.82 12.74 16.13
CA ILE A 41 20.10 12.21 17.29
C ILE A 41 19.80 10.72 17.08
N PRO A 42 19.61 9.93 18.16
CA PRO A 42 18.98 8.63 18.04
C PRO A 42 17.62 8.76 17.38
N CYS A 43 17.27 7.82 16.49
CA CYS A 43 15.97 7.88 15.84
C CYS A 43 14.84 7.77 16.85
N PRO A 44 13.95 8.78 16.92
CA PRO A 44 12.87 8.82 17.89
C PRO A 44 11.83 7.72 17.63
N SER A 45 11.06 7.39 18.65
CA SER A 45 9.88 6.51 18.57
C SER A 45 8.60 7.31 18.30
N SER A 46 7.53 6.66 17.84
CA SER A 46 6.23 7.31 17.60
C SER A 46 5.77 8.12 18.82
N GLY A 47 5.22 9.31 18.56
CA GLY A 47 4.83 10.30 19.56
C GLY A 47 5.96 11.11 20.18
N GLN A 48 7.23 10.86 19.83
CA GLN A 48 8.36 11.71 20.25
C GLN A 48 8.65 12.81 19.22
N ALA A 49 9.26 13.90 19.69
CA ALA A 49 9.73 14.98 18.83
C ALA A 49 10.63 14.43 17.71
N PHE A 50 10.44 14.95 16.50
CA PHE A 50 11.15 14.55 15.28
C PHE A 50 10.94 13.08 14.83
N TYR A 51 9.90 12.39 15.28
CA TYR A 51 9.49 11.11 14.68
C TYR A 51 8.88 11.29 13.29
N GLY A 52 9.12 10.33 12.39
CA GLY A 52 8.62 10.34 11.02
C GLY A 52 9.63 10.88 9.99
N GLN A 53 10.90 10.99 10.36
CA GLN A 53 11.99 11.30 9.44
C GLN A 53 12.25 10.16 8.46
N ASP A 54 13.01 10.43 7.40
CA ASP A 54 13.42 9.43 6.40
C ASP A 54 13.94 8.14 7.05
N ALA A 55 14.94 8.28 7.92
CA ALA A 55 15.57 7.17 8.64
C ALA A 55 14.68 6.43 9.66
N ASN A 56 13.48 6.94 9.97
CA ASN A 56 12.50 6.19 10.77
C ASN A 56 11.85 5.06 9.95
N TYR A 57 12.01 5.08 8.63
CA TYR A 57 11.44 4.11 7.72
C TYR A 57 12.56 3.42 6.93
N SER A 58 12.31 2.18 6.48
CA SER A 58 13.19 1.50 5.54
C SER A 58 12.30 0.97 4.43
N ILE A 59 12.14 1.78 3.38
CA ILE A 59 11.16 1.58 2.31
C ILE A 59 11.92 1.54 1.00
N ASN A 60 12.01 0.36 0.39
CA ASN A 60 12.80 0.11 -0.83
C ASN A 60 14.27 0.50 -0.68
N PRO A 61 15.01 -0.05 0.31
CA PRO A 61 16.41 0.29 0.53
C PRO A 61 17.20 0.15 -0.78
N MET A 62 18.08 1.12 -1.06
CA MET A 62 18.90 1.11 -2.27
C MET A 62 19.63 -0.23 -2.41
N SER A 63 19.43 -0.90 -3.54
CA SER A 63 19.93 -2.25 -3.79
C SER A 63 20.43 -2.36 -5.21
N TYR A 64 21.66 -2.84 -5.38
CA TYR A 64 22.32 -2.90 -6.68
C TYR A 64 22.94 -4.28 -6.92
N THR A 65 23.05 -4.66 -8.18
CA THR A 65 23.75 -5.87 -8.61
C THR A 65 24.73 -5.54 -9.73
N LYS A 66 25.99 -5.93 -9.55
CA LYS A 66 27.03 -5.84 -10.59
C LYS A 66 26.73 -6.84 -11.70
N LEU A 67 26.86 -6.44 -12.96
CA LEU A 67 26.63 -7.31 -14.11
C LEU A 67 27.88 -7.40 -15.00
N ASP A 68 28.13 -8.59 -15.55
CA ASP A 68 29.18 -8.80 -16.55
C ASP A 68 28.79 -8.28 -17.94
N SER A 69 29.66 -8.46 -18.94
CA SER A 69 29.43 -8.02 -20.33
C SER A 69 28.27 -8.72 -21.04
N SER A 70 27.76 -9.82 -20.48
CA SER A 70 26.62 -10.58 -21.02
C SER A 70 25.34 -10.31 -20.22
N GLY A 71 25.38 -9.40 -19.25
CA GLY A 71 24.26 -9.09 -18.36
C GLY A 71 24.06 -10.08 -17.21
N ASN A 72 24.99 -11.01 -16.96
CA ASN A 72 24.86 -11.94 -15.84
C ASN A 72 25.22 -11.28 -14.52
N ALA A 73 24.50 -11.63 -13.46
CA ALA A 73 24.78 -11.16 -12.11
C ALA A 73 26.13 -11.64 -11.60
N LEU A 74 26.88 -10.72 -10.99
CA LEU A 74 28.15 -10.95 -10.34
C LEU A 74 28.00 -10.81 -8.81
N PRO A 75 28.86 -11.48 -8.02
CA PRO A 75 28.88 -11.29 -6.58
C PRO A 75 29.33 -9.87 -6.21
N ASP A 76 28.90 -9.36 -5.05
CA ASP A 76 29.29 -8.02 -4.57
C ASP A 76 30.81 -7.84 -4.43
N THR A 77 31.53 -8.94 -4.18
CA THR A 77 33.01 -8.99 -4.10
C THR A 77 33.71 -8.87 -5.46
N ALA A 78 32.98 -8.89 -6.57
CA ALA A 78 33.57 -8.71 -7.90
C ALA A 78 34.29 -7.35 -7.99
N THR A 79 35.52 -7.39 -8.52
CA THR A 79 36.39 -6.22 -8.67
C THR A 79 36.26 -5.56 -10.04
N SER A 80 35.52 -6.16 -10.97
CA SER A 80 35.24 -5.62 -12.31
C SER A 80 33.84 -6.03 -12.77
N TRP A 81 33.13 -5.11 -13.43
CA TRP A 81 31.79 -5.27 -13.98
C TRP A 81 31.54 -4.20 -15.04
N VAL A 82 30.59 -4.46 -15.94
CA VAL A 82 30.31 -3.61 -17.12
C VAL A 82 29.09 -2.73 -16.88
N THR A 83 28.05 -3.27 -16.25
CA THR A 83 26.81 -2.54 -15.94
C THR A 83 26.37 -2.81 -14.51
N VAL A 84 25.45 -1.98 -14.02
CA VAL A 84 24.88 -2.10 -12.67
C VAL A 84 23.37 -2.14 -12.78
N ARG A 85 22.73 -3.20 -12.31
CA ARG A 85 21.27 -3.22 -12.16
C ARG A 85 20.89 -2.59 -10.83
N ASP A 86 19.96 -1.65 -10.85
CA ASP A 86 19.20 -1.23 -9.68
C ASP A 86 18.07 -2.24 -9.45
N ASN A 87 18.11 -2.94 -8.32
CA ASN A 87 17.14 -3.98 -7.99
C ASN A 87 15.79 -3.43 -7.53
N VAL A 88 15.71 -2.13 -7.22
CA VAL A 88 14.45 -1.47 -6.86
C VAL A 88 13.70 -1.09 -8.14
N THR A 89 14.35 -0.33 -9.03
CA THR A 89 13.70 0.17 -10.26
C THR A 89 13.74 -0.83 -11.41
N GLY A 90 14.61 -1.83 -11.35
CA GLY A 90 14.89 -2.75 -12.46
C GLY A 90 15.74 -2.14 -13.58
N LEU A 91 16.12 -0.86 -13.47
CA LEU A 91 16.95 -0.17 -14.45
C LEU A 91 18.38 -0.72 -14.47
N ILE A 92 18.98 -0.76 -15.64
CA ILE A 92 20.37 -1.18 -15.84
C ILE A 92 21.17 0.04 -16.29
N TRP A 93 22.18 0.35 -15.50
CA TRP A 93 23.01 1.55 -15.63
C TRP A 93 24.35 1.22 -16.26
N GLU A 94 24.80 2.11 -17.16
CA GLU A 94 26.16 2.09 -17.67
C GLU A 94 27.15 2.37 -16.53
N ASN A 95 28.24 1.61 -16.48
CA ASN A 95 29.33 1.86 -15.54
C ASN A 95 30.45 2.66 -16.22
N LYS A 96 31.00 3.64 -15.49
CA LYS A 96 32.08 4.49 -16.00
C LYS A 96 33.44 3.84 -15.80
N THR A 97 34.39 4.17 -16.67
CA THR A 97 35.77 3.70 -16.68
C THR A 97 36.76 4.86 -16.55
N GLY A 98 38.05 4.54 -16.42
CA GLY A 98 39.12 5.52 -16.36
C GLY A 98 39.37 6.08 -14.96
N VAL A 99 40.32 7.02 -14.88
CA VAL A 99 40.75 7.65 -13.62
C VAL A 99 40.11 9.03 -13.52
N ILE A 100 39.46 9.32 -12.39
CA ILE A 100 38.88 10.64 -12.10
C ILE A 100 39.97 11.71 -12.13
N GLY A 101 39.72 12.82 -12.81
CA GLY A 101 40.67 13.93 -12.98
C GLY A 101 41.69 13.70 -14.11
N GLY A 102 41.51 12.65 -14.91
CA GLY A 102 42.28 12.40 -16.13
C GLY A 102 41.84 13.26 -17.31
N ALA A 103 42.55 13.14 -18.43
CA ALA A 103 42.12 13.76 -19.68
C ALA A 103 40.90 13.03 -20.27
N PRO A 104 39.95 13.75 -20.91
CA PRO A 104 38.87 13.12 -21.65
C PRO A 104 39.43 12.26 -22.79
N ASN A 105 38.74 11.14 -23.08
CA ASN A 105 39.02 10.27 -24.20
C ASN A 105 37.72 9.86 -24.89
N TYR A 106 37.33 10.57 -25.95
CA TYR A 106 36.08 10.31 -26.68
C TYR A 106 36.12 9.07 -27.57
N SER A 107 37.27 8.40 -27.73
CA SER A 107 37.30 7.07 -28.34
C SER A 107 36.79 5.98 -27.39
N ASP A 108 36.72 6.27 -26.10
CA ASP A 108 36.10 5.44 -25.06
C ASP A 108 34.91 6.22 -24.46
N PRO A 109 33.67 5.98 -24.90
CA PRO A 109 32.50 6.73 -24.42
C PRO A 109 32.26 6.57 -22.91
N HIS A 110 32.86 5.55 -22.28
CA HIS A 110 32.74 5.25 -20.85
C HIS A 110 33.74 6.01 -19.98
N ASN A 111 34.70 6.70 -20.58
CA ASN A 111 35.69 7.47 -19.83
C ASN A 111 34.99 8.51 -18.95
N THR A 112 35.27 8.44 -17.65
CA THR A 112 34.62 9.25 -16.63
C THR A 112 34.80 10.76 -16.79
N ASN A 113 35.84 11.21 -17.50
CA ASN A 113 36.16 12.63 -17.69
C ASN A 113 35.57 13.21 -18.98
N ASN A 114 34.86 12.39 -19.79
CA ASN A 114 34.19 12.89 -20.98
C ASN A 114 32.99 13.76 -20.59
N THR A 115 32.84 14.90 -21.25
CA THR A 115 31.68 15.77 -21.11
C THR A 115 30.99 15.91 -22.45
N TYR A 116 29.69 16.12 -22.42
CA TYR A 116 28.86 16.13 -23.62
C TYR A 116 27.94 17.33 -23.59
N THR A 117 27.74 17.92 -24.77
CA THR A 117 26.66 18.87 -25.02
C THR A 117 25.33 18.14 -25.02
N TRP A 118 24.25 18.83 -24.67
CA TRP A 118 22.92 18.24 -24.69
C TRP A 118 22.34 18.33 -26.11
N TYR A 119 21.95 17.19 -26.68
CA TYR A 119 21.29 17.11 -27.97
C TYR A 119 20.28 15.97 -28.00
N ASP A 120 19.08 16.26 -28.52
CA ASP A 120 18.04 15.28 -28.84
C ASP A 120 17.42 15.63 -30.20
N SER A 121 17.65 14.75 -31.17
CA SER A 121 17.17 14.93 -32.55
C SER A 121 15.67 14.69 -32.70
N ASN A 122 15.03 14.04 -31.73
CA ASN A 122 13.62 13.70 -31.79
C ASN A 122 12.75 14.89 -31.36
N PRO A 123 11.95 15.49 -32.26
CA PRO A 123 11.09 16.63 -31.92
C PRO A 123 10.02 16.32 -30.88
N ALA A 124 9.66 15.05 -30.71
CA ALA A 124 8.67 14.64 -29.71
C ALA A 124 9.22 14.70 -28.28
N THR A 125 10.53 14.62 -28.08
CA THR A 125 11.16 14.51 -26.76
C THR A 125 12.10 15.68 -26.43
N ASN A 126 12.44 16.51 -27.42
CA ASN A 126 13.36 17.62 -27.23
C ASN A 126 12.74 18.95 -26.77
N GLY A 127 11.43 18.95 -26.48
CA GLY A 127 10.71 20.12 -25.99
C GLY A 127 10.70 21.30 -26.98
N GLY A 128 10.93 21.07 -28.27
CA GLY A 128 10.97 22.12 -29.31
C GLY A 128 12.36 22.73 -29.54
N ASN A 129 13.39 22.33 -28.79
CA ASN A 129 14.77 22.74 -29.01
C ASN A 129 15.71 21.54 -28.93
N ALA A 130 16.24 21.14 -30.08
CA ALA A 130 17.11 19.97 -30.21
C ALA A 130 18.44 20.09 -29.44
N GLY A 131 18.84 21.29 -29.00
CA GLY A 131 20.10 21.52 -28.31
C GLY A 131 21.29 21.66 -29.25
N THR A 132 22.49 21.37 -28.74
CA THR A 132 23.75 21.61 -29.45
C THR A 132 24.35 20.30 -29.94
N LEU A 133 24.43 20.13 -31.26
CA LEU A 133 25.09 18.98 -31.86
C LEU A 133 26.61 19.06 -31.64
N GLY A 134 27.24 17.93 -31.31
CA GLY A 134 28.69 17.81 -31.29
C GLY A 134 29.30 17.91 -32.69
N ASN A 135 30.52 18.43 -32.80
CA ASN A 135 31.24 18.45 -34.09
C ASN A 135 31.94 17.12 -34.43
N GLY A 136 31.80 16.10 -33.57
CA GLY A 136 32.34 14.75 -33.78
C GLY A 136 33.86 14.64 -33.74
N THR A 137 34.57 15.70 -33.34
CA THR A 137 36.04 15.75 -33.29
C THR A 137 36.56 16.25 -31.96
N THR A 138 36.11 17.43 -31.53
CA THR A 138 36.50 18.06 -30.26
C THR A 138 35.34 18.20 -29.29
N THR A 139 34.11 18.04 -29.76
CA THR A 139 32.88 18.12 -28.97
C THR A 139 31.94 17.01 -29.41
N PHE A 140 31.30 16.37 -28.44
CA PHE A 140 30.34 15.29 -28.64
C PHE A 140 29.06 15.64 -27.90
N SER A 141 27.95 15.11 -28.38
CA SER A 141 26.64 15.30 -27.78
C SER A 141 26.15 14.07 -27.03
N THR A 142 25.10 14.22 -26.22
CA THR A 142 24.39 13.10 -25.59
C THR A 142 23.92 12.06 -26.61
N ASP A 143 23.50 12.49 -27.80
CA ASP A 143 23.08 11.58 -28.87
C ASP A 143 24.25 10.78 -29.46
N ASP A 144 25.44 11.38 -29.56
CA ASP A 144 26.67 10.67 -29.96
C ASP A 144 27.08 9.61 -28.94
N PHE A 145 26.96 9.94 -27.65
CA PHE A 145 27.20 9.01 -26.54
C PHE A 145 26.27 7.80 -26.62
N ILE A 146 24.96 8.02 -26.70
CA ILE A 146 23.97 6.94 -26.77
C ILE A 146 24.12 6.09 -28.04
N ARG A 147 24.36 6.72 -29.19
CA ARG A 147 24.59 6.00 -30.45
C ARG A 147 25.82 5.10 -30.38
N SER A 148 26.88 5.54 -29.70
CA SER A 148 28.10 4.74 -29.49
C SER A 148 27.82 3.48 -28.66
N LEU A 149 27.10 3.61 -27.54
CA LEU A 149 26.72 2.48 -26.68
C LEU A 149 25.86 1.45 -27.42
N ASN A 150 24.84 1.91 -28.14
CA ASN A 150 23.94 1.04 -28.88
C ASN A 150 24.63 0.34 -30.05
N SER A 151 25.50 1.04 -30.79
CA SER A 151 26.28 0.43 -31.87
C SER A 151 27.27 -0.62 -31.36
N ALA A 152 27.77 -0.47 -30.13
CA ALA A 152 28.71 -1.40 -29.51
C ALA A 152 28.03 -2.59 -28.82
N HIS A 153 26.70 -2.62 -28.73
CA HIS A 153 25.95 -3.56 -27.88
C HIS A 153 26.50 -3.61 -26.45
N TYR A 154 26.77 -2.44 -25.86
CA TYR A 154 27.48 -2.36 -24.58
C TYR A 154 26.76 -3.14 -23.48
N GLY A 155 27.49 -4.04 -22.79
CA GLY A 155 26.93 -4.92 -21.76
C GLY A 155 25.89 -5.93 -22.28
N GLY A 156 25.80 -6.14 -23.60
CA GLY A 156 24.80 -6.99 -24.24
C GLY A 156 23.50 -6.28 -24.62
N TYR A 157 23.40 -4.97 -24.37
CA TYR A 157 22.18 -4.16 -24.60
C TYR A 157 22.33 -3.23 -25.80
N SER A 158 21.22 -2.93 -26.49
CA SER A 158 21.16 -2.03 -27.65
C SER A 158 20.00 -1.03 -27.59
N ASP A 159 19.39 -0.90 -26.42
CA ASP A 159 18.30 0.00 -26.07
C ASP A 159 18.74 1.04 -25.02
N TRP A 160 20.04 1.36 -24.99
CA TRP A 160 20.57 2.44 -24.16
C TRP A 160 19.93 3.76 -24.55
N ARG A 161 19.61 4.55 -23.53
CA ARG A 161 19.09 5.91 -23.65
C ARG A 161 19.62 6.79 -22.54
N MET A 162 19.48 8.10 -22.72
CA MET A 162 19.66 9.02 -21.60
C MET A 162 18.54 8.77 -20.57
N PRO A 163 18.87 8.69 -19.27
CA PRO A 163 17.87 8.58 -18.22
C PRO A 163 17.11 9.89 -18.12
N THR A 164 15.84 9.80 -17.73
CA THR A 164 15.09 11.00 -17.38
C THR A 164 15.58 11.56 -16.05
N VAL A 165 15.22 12.80 -15.73
CA VAL A 165 15.72 13.43 -14.50
C VAL A 165 15.29 12.66 -13.24
N LYS A 166 14.10 12.05 -13.25
CA LYS A 166 13.62 11.22 -12.15
C LYS A 166 14.42 9.94 -12.02
N GLU A 167 14.62 9.22 -13.13
CA GLU A 167 15.43 8.00 -13.15
C GLU A 167 16.87 8.28 -12.71
N LEU A 168 17.49 9.33 -13.26
CA LEU A 168 18.86 9.72 -12.92
C LEU A 168 18.99 10.04 -11.44
N ALA A 169 18.01 10.72 -10.86
CA ALA A 169 18.06 11.12 -9.47
C ALA A 169 17.69 9.99 -8.47
N CYS A 170 17.22 8.83 -8.95
CA CYS A 170 17.02 7.63 -8.13
C CYS A 170 18.34 7.05 -7.59
N ILE A 171 19.46 7.25 -8.28
CA ILE A 171 20.78 6.71 -7.86
C ILE A 171 21.47 7.55 -6.78
N LEU A 172 20.91 8.72 -6.41
CA LEU A 172 21.47 9.56 -5.37
C LEU A 172 21.46 8.87 -4.01
N ASN A 173 22.58 8.96 -3.29
CA ASN A 173 22.68 8.51 -1.89
C ASN A 173 22.82 9.72 -0.97
N TYR A 174 21.77 10.00 -0.20
CA TYR A 174 21.70 11.13 0.73
C TYR A 174 22.34 10.83 2.10
N SER A 175 22.68 9.57 2.37
CA SER A 175 23.42 9.16 3.58
C SER A 175 24.87 9.69 3.61
N ILE A 176 25.36 10.23 2.49
CA ILE A 176 26.73 10.73 2.32
C ILE A 176 26.71 12.22 2.62
N PRO A 177 27.38 12.70 3.69
CA PRO A 177 27.45 14.13 4.01
C PRO A 177 28.11 14.95 2.89
N PHE A 178 27.73 16.22 2.76
CA PHE A 178 28.46 17.17 1.93
C PHE A 178 29.72 17.71 2.66
N PRO A 179 30.87 17.89 2.00
CA PRO A 179 31.14 17.52 0.62
C PRO A 179 31.36 16.01 0.50
N GLY A 180 30.71 15.39 -0.48
CA GLY A 180 30.81 13.95 -0.71
C GLY A 180 30.14 13.56 -2.02
N GLN A 181 30.61 12.48 -2.64
CA GLN A 181 30.03 11.97 -3.88
C GLN A 181 28.70 11.30 -3.58
N LYS A 182 27.59 11.93 -3.97
CA LYS A 182 26.22 11.51 -3.59
C LYS A 182 25.73 10.28 -4.35
N ILE A 183 26.54 9.22 -4.43
CA ILE A 183 26.25 7.96 -5.13
C ILE A 183 26.97 6.81 -4.43
N ASN A 184 26.46 5.57 -4.57
CA ASN A 184 27.13 4.40 -4.02
C ASN A 184 28.40 4.03 -4.83
N THR A 185 29.57 4.42 -4.34
CA THR A 185 30.86 4.21 -5.01
C THR A 185 31.32 2.75 -5.04
N THR A 186 30.71 1.84 -4.27
CA THR A 186 30.96 0.40 -4.40
C THR A 186 30.45 -0.16 -5.73
N TYR A 187 29.39 0.43 -6.28
CA TYR A 187 28.80 0.05 -7.57
C TYR A 187 29.12 1.05 -8.69
N PHE A 188 29.35 2.32 -8.36
CA PHE A 188 29.68 3.40 -9.29
C PHE A 188 31.03 4.10 -8.95
N PRO A 189 32.16 3.38 -8.97
CA PRO A 189 33.43 3.86 -8.43
C PRO A 189 34.05 5.02 -9.23
N ASN A 190 33.92 4.99 -10.56
CA ASN A 190 34.57 5.97 -11.44
C ASN A 190 33.58 7.04 -11.86
N THR A 191 32.93 7.75 -10.93
CA THR A 191 32.04 8.86 -11.32
C THR A 191 32.53 10.19 -10.77
N VAL A 192 32.69 11.17 -11.67
CA VAL A 192 33.18 12.50 -11.33
C VAL A 192 32.10 13.30 -10.61
N LEU A 193 32.54 14.16 -9.67
CA LEU A 193 31.70 15.16 -9.02
C LEU A 193 31.39 16.28 -10.02
N GLY A 194 30.11 16.48 -10.32
CA GLY A 194 29.64 17.54 -11.19
C GLY A 194 28.22 17.31 -11.64
N TRP A 195 27.80 18.11 -12.62
CA TRP A 195 26.50 17.98 -13.25
C TRP A 195 26.48 16.84 -14.25
N CYS A 196 25.39 16.07 -14.21
CA CYS A 196 25.10 15.01 -15.16
C CYS A 196 23.80 15.33 -15.91
N TRP A 197 23.85 15.33 -17.24
CA TRP A 197 22.66 15.55 -18.06
C TRP A 197 21.63 14.43 -17.86
N SER A 198 20.35 14.81 -17.85
CA SER A 198 19.21 13.91 -18.10
C SER A 198 18.65 14.12 -19.52
N SER A 199 17.72 13.28 -19.96
CA SER A 199 16.94 13.50 -21.18
C SER A 199 15.82 14.53 -21.01
N THR A 200 15.51 14.96 -19.79
CA THR A 200 14.33 15.80 -19.52
C THR A 200 14.61 17.26 -19.88
N THR A 201 13.78 17.84 -20.74
CA THR A 201 13.85 19.26 -21.10
C THR A 201 13.10 20.14 -20.11
N SER A 202 13.51 21.40 -19.97
CA SER A 202 12.78 22.35 -19.13
C SER A 202 11.55 22.90 -19.85
N ALA A 203 10.38 22.80 -19.21
CA ALA A 203 9.14 23.43 -19.68
C ALA A 203 9.13 24.96 -19.47
N PHE A 204 9.95 25.47 -18.56
CA PHE A 204 10.09 26.92 -18.34
C PHE A 204 10.81 27.59 -19.51
N ASP A 205 11.91 26.99 -19.96
CA ASP A 205 12.66 27.44 -21.12
C ASP A 205 13.35 26.26 -21.82
N THR A 206 12.96 26.04 -23.07
CA THR A 206 13.36 24.88 -23.88
C THR A 206 14.85 24.90 -24.26
N SER A 207 15.55 26.04 -24.12
CA SER A 207 17.01 26.11 -24.26
C SER A 207 17.76 25.42 -23.10
N TYR A 208 17.06 25.03 -22.04
CA TYR A 208 17.57 24.34 -20.87
C TYR A 208 17.14 22.87 -20.84
N ALA A 209 17.97 22.05 -20.20
CA ALA A 209 17.65 20.68 -19.83
C ALA A 209 17.94 20.47 -18.34
N TRP A 210 17.27 19.50 -17.74
CA TRP A 210 17.45 19.15 -16.35
C TRP A 210 18.73 18.33 -16.15
N ALA A 211 19.43 18.60 -15.05
CA ALA A 211 20.65 17.90 -14.70
C ALA A 211 20.65 17.53 -13.20
N LEU A 212 21.47 16.52 -12.89
CA LEU A 212 21.72 16.06 -11.53
C LEU A 212 23.09 16.54 -11.05
N SER A 213 23.17 17.20 -9.90
CA SER A 213 24.47 17.47 -9.26
C SER A 213 24.86 16.32 -8.34
N LEU A 214 25.94 15.61 -8.67
CA LEU A 214 26.52 14.56 -7.81
C LEU A 214 27.40 15.11 -6.68
N TYR A 215 27.65 16.42 -6.69
CA TYR A 215 28.40 17.13 -5.66
C TYR A 215 27.47 17.63 -4.55
N TYR A 216 26.39 18.32 -4.90
CA TYR A 216 25.41 18.85 -3.95
C TYR A 216 24.29 17.84 -3.65
N GLY A 217 23.97 16.93 -4.58
CA GLY A 217 22.90 15.95 -4.40
C GLY A 217 21.50 16.51 -4.65
N ASN A 218 21.37 17.42 -5.61
CA ASN A 218 20.09 18.02 -6.00
C ASN A 218 19.84 17.88 -7.50
N VAL A 219 18.55 17.86 -7.84
CA VAL A 219 18.07 18.09 -9.21
C VAL A 219 17.85 19.58 -9.42
N GLY A 220 18.32 20.10 -10.55
CA GLY A 220 18.12 21.50 -10.90
C GLY A 220 18.20 21.70 -12.40
N THR A 221 17.85 22.92 -12.81
CA THR A 221 18.25 23.38 -14.14
C THR A 221 19.60 24.05 -14.03
N SER A 222 20.30 24.12 -15.13
CA SER A 222 21.61 24.77 -15.19
C SER A 222 21.56 26.30 -15.00
N ILE A 223 20.40 26.89 -14.70
CA ILE A 223 20.23 28.28 -14.23
C ILE A 223 20.82 28.44 -12.81
N ASP A 224 20.79 27.38 -12.00
CA ASP A 224 21.17 27.43 -10.57
C ASP A 224 22.68 27.60 -10.33
N ASP A 225 23.50 27.49 -11.38
CA ASP A 225 24.97 27.57 -11.33
C ASP A 225 25.51 28.93 -11.80
N GLY A 226 24.62 29.92 -12.02
CA GLY A 226 25.01 31.30 -12.34
C GLY A 226 25.63 31.51 -13.72
N TYR A 227 25.55 30.53 -14.62
CA TYR A 227 25.99 30.66 -16.01
C TYR A 227 24.90 31.34 -16.87
N GLU A 228 25.20 32.52 -17.42
CA GLU A 228 24.36 33.18 -18.43
C GLU A 228 24.65 32.60 -19.84
N GLY A 229 23.65 32.01 -20.52
CA GLY A 229 23.75 31.54 -21.93
C GLY A 229 22.93 30.29 -22.27
N ASP A 230 22.94 29.85 -23.55
CA ASP A 230 22.25 28.64 -24.06
C ASP A 230 22.81 27.37 -23.42
N VAL A 231 22.16 26.86 -22.36
CA VAL A 231 22.87 25.89 -21.50
C VAL A 231 22.94 24.46 -22.05
N LYS A 232 22.08 24.10 -23.02
CA LYS A 232 22.26 22.85 -23.79
C LYS A 232 23.61 22.78 -24.55
N SER A 233 24.33 23.90 -24.69
CA SER A 233 25.68 23.95 -25.26
C SER A 233 26.82 23.65 -24.27
N HIS A 234 26.53 23.53 -22.97
CA HIS A 234 27.55 23.23 -21.96
C HIS A 234 27.90 21.74 -21.95
N GLY A 235 29.18 21.46 -21.71
CA GLY A 235 29.67 20.09 -21.52
C GLY A 235 29.44 19.62 -20.09
N PHE A 236 28.48 18.73 -19.87
CA PHE A 236 28.28 18.03 -18.60
C PHE A 236 28.55 16.53 -18.73
N TYR A 237 28.71 15.86 -17.58
CA TYR A 237 28.85 14.42 -17.54
C TYR A 237 27.53 13.75 -17.95
N VAL A 238 27.59 12.46 -18.29
CA VAL A 238 26.43 11.67 -18.71
C VAL A 238 26.52 10.27 -18.12
N ARG A 239 25.38 9.61 -17.93
CA ARG A 239 25.26 8.17 -17.70
C ARG A 239 24.09 7.66 -18.50
N ALA A 240 24.20 6.50 -19.11
CA ALA A 240 23.10 5.87 -19.84
C ALA A 240 22.37 4.85 -18.97
N VAL A 241 21.12 4.60 -19.32
CA VAL A 241 20.27 3.56 -18.73
C VAL A 241 19.64 2.72 -19.84
N CYS A 242 19.39 1.44 -19.57
CA CYS A 242 18.58 0.54 -20.39
C CYS A 242 17.69 -0.32 -19.48
N GLY A 243 16.69 -0.98 -20.07
CA GLY A 243 15.67 -1.67 -19.29
C GLY A 243 14.77 -0.72 -18.50
N GLY A 244 13.69 -1.28 -17.93
CA GLY A 244 12.59 -0.57 -17.30
C GLY A 244 11.28 -1.24 -17.69
N GLN A 245 10.47 -1.63 -16.72
CA GLN A 245 9.16 -2.26 -16.98
C GLN A 245 8.25 -1.32 -17.78
N SER A 246 7.26 -1.87 -18.48
CA SER A 246 6.06 -1.11 -18.85
C SER A 246 5.49 -0.47 -17.57
N GLY A 247 5.51 0.86 -17.48
CA GLY A 247 5.25 1.59 -16.21
C GLY A 247 6.50 2.17 -15.53
N SER A 248 7.65 2.25 -16.22
CA SER A 248 8.81 3.02 -15.74
C SER A 248 8.40 4.43 -15.28
N PHE A 249 9.17 4.98 -14.34
CA PHE A 249 9.01 6.27 -13.63
C PHE A 249 8.73 7.50 -14.50
N ASP A 250 8.75 7.35 -15.83
CA ASP A 250 8.57 8.40 -16.81
C ASP A 250 7.85 8.00 -18.12
N SER A 251 6.82 7.13 -18.08
CA SER A 251 5.99 6.96 -19.29
C SER A 251 5.07 8.16 -19.61
N LEU A 252 5.29 9.32 -18.99
CA LEU A 252 4.58 10.58 -19.25
C LEU A 252 5.42 11.58 -20.08
N GLY A 253 6.07 11.08 -21.13
CA GLY A 253 6.69 11.90 -22.17
C GLY A 253 6.04 11.79 -23.56
N SER A 254 5.03 10.92 -23.74
CA SER A 254 4.34 10.77 -25.02
C SER A 254 2.86 11.08 -24.83
N GLU A 255 2.45 12.30 -25.15
CA GLU A 255 1.07 12.51 -25.59
C GLU A 255 0.79 11.60 -26.80
N VAL A 256 -0.47 11.17 -26.89
CA VAL A 256 -1.07 10.31 -27.92
C VAL A 256 -0.80 8.81 -27.75
N ILE A 257 -1.57 8.18 -26.86
CA ILE A 257 -2.22 6.92 -27.24
C ILE A 257 -3.70 7.27 -27.42
N GLU A 258 -4.19 7.25 -28.66
CA GLU A 258 -5.63 7.26 -28.99
C GLU A 258 -6.32 5.93 -28.60
N ASP A 259 -5.84 5.28 -27.55
CA ASP A 259 -6.40 4.04 -27.01
C ASP A 259 -6.87 4.33 -25.59
N ASP A 260 -8.18 4.18 -25.40
CA ASP A 260 -8.98 4.40 -24.18
C ASP A 260 -8.61 3.40 -23.05
N SER A 261 -7.42 2.80 -23.12
CA SER A 261 -6.95 1.71 -22.25
C SER A 261 -5.66 2.04 -21.48
N ALA A 262 -5.02 3.19 -21.73
CA ALA A 262 -3.90 3.67 -20.91
C ALA A 262 -4.42 4.06 -19.51
N SER A 263 -4.20 3.20 -18.52
CA SER A 263 -4.52 3.49 -17.12
C SER A 263 -3.88 4.81 -16.71
N ALA A 264 -4.70 5.78 -16.29
CA ALA A 264 -4.23 7.04 -15.77
C ALA A 264 -3.23 6.78 -14.62
N ARG A 265 -2.06 7.43 -14.65
CA ARG A 265 -1.05 7.31 -13.60
C ARG A 265 -1.66 7.56 -12.22
N TYR A 266 -2.48 8.59 -12.11
CA TYR A 266 -3.14 8.95 -10.88
C TYR A 266 -4.60 8.47 -10.87
N THR A 267 -5.03 7.97 -9.72
CA THR A 267 -6.43 7.66 -9.42
C THR A 267 -6.89 8.55 -8.28
N ASP A 268 -7.92 9.36 -8.50
CA ASP A 268 -8.60 10.09 -7.43
C ASP A 268 -9.56 9.15 -6.72
N ASN A 269 -9.36 8.95 -5.41
CA ASN A 269 -10.14 8.00 -4.64
C ASN A 269 -11.47 8.61 -4.14
N GLY A 270 -11.70 9.91 -4.36
CA GLY A 270 -12.95 10.59 -3.96
C GLY A 270 -13.10 10.81 -2.45
N ASP A 271 -12.07 10.48 -1.66
CA ASP A 271 -12.03 10.54 -0.19
C ASP A 271 -11.00 11.55 0.35
N GLY A 272 -10.46 12.39 -0.54
CA GLY A 272 -9.39 13.34 -0.23
C GLY A 272 -7.97 12.78 -0.46
N THR A 273 -7.84 11.60 -1.06
CA THR A 273 -6.56 10.98 -1.42
C THR A 273 -6.42 10.72 -2.92
N VAL A 274 -5.18 10.65 -3.39
CA VAL A 274 -4.82 10.31 -4.77
C VAL A 274 -3.80 9.17 -4.75
N THR A 275 -4.08 8.08 -5.46
CA THR A 275 -3.14 6.97 -5.63
C THR A 275 -2.33 7.16 -6.90
N ASP A 276 -1.00 7.15 -6.77
CA ASP A 276 -0.06 7.06 -7.88
C ASP A 276 0.17 5.58 -8.21
N THR A 277 -0.49 5.11 -9.26
CA THR A 277 -0.44 3.71 -9.71
C THR A 277 0.95 3.29 -10.20
N TYR A 278 1.82 4.25 -10.51
CA TYR A 278 3.19 3.96 -10.97
C TYR A 278 4.13 3.72 -9.80
N THR A 279 3.96 4.44 -8.68
CA THR A 279 4.84 4.28 -7.51
C THR A 279 4.22 3.40 -6.42
N GLY A 280 2.91 3.16 -6.48
CA GLY A 280 2.15 2.51 -5.41
C GLY A 280 1.99 3.41 -4.17
N LEU A 281 2.29 4.69 -4.28
CA LEU A 281 2.13 5.65 -3.19
C LEU A 281 0.71 6.22 -3.21
N THR A 282 0.15 6.45 -2.03
CA THR A 282 -1.09 7.21 -1.87
C THR A 282 -0.78 8.53 -1.20
N TRP A 283 -1.29 9.61 -1.77
CA TRP A 283 -0.97 10.98 -1.43
C TRP A 283 -2.19 11.70 -0.87
N GLN A 284 -1.95 12.58 0.09
CA GLN A 284 -2.94 13.59 0.47
C GLN A 284 -3.23 14.48 -0.76
N LYS A 285 -4.51 14.68 -1.11
CA LYS A 285 -4.90 15.45 -2.31
C LYS A 285 -4.71 16.97 -2.16
N ALA A 286 -5.17 17.56 -1.07
CA ALA A 286 -5.12 19.02 -0.86
C ALA A 286 -3.75 19.52 -0.34
N GLY A 287 -2.97 18.67 0.32
CA GLY A 287 -1.79 19.10 1.09
C GLY A 287 -2.16 19.87 2.37
N SER A 288 -1.18 20.50 3.02
CA SER A 288 -1.40 21.31 4.22
C SER A 288 -2.03 22.66 3.90
N ALA A 289 -3.03 23.06 4.70
CA ALA A 289 -3.71 24.35 4.54
C ALA A 289 -2.83 25.58 4.86
N SER A 290 -1.74 25.38 5.59
CA SER A 290 -0.75 26.41 5.91
C SER A 290 0.66 25.83 5.85
N ILE A 291 1.64 26.73 5.73
CA ILE A 291 3.04 26.39 5.88
C ILE A 291 3.34 25.92 7.31
N GLN A 292 4.26 24.98 7.45
CA GLN A 292 4.68 24.36 8.70
C GLN A 292 6.20 24.44 8.83
N PHE A 293 6.68 24.66 10.05
CA PHE A 293 8.06 24.35 10.39
C PHE A 293 8.34 22.85 10.19
N TRP A 294 9.59 22.45 9.99
CA TRP A 294 9.89 21.07 9.59
C TRP A 294 9.51 20.03 10.65
N GLU A 295 9.76 20.30 11.94
CA GLU A 295 9.31 19.41 13.02
C GLU A 295 7.77 19.30 13.06
N GLN A 296 7.07 20.41 12.87
CA GLN A 296 5.61 20.47 12.82
C GLN A 296 5.06 19.78 11.57
N ALA A 297 5.80 19.74 10.46
CA ALA A 297 5.44 18.99 9.26
C ALA A 297 5.45 17.48 9.52
N LEU A 298 6.43 16.99 10.28
CA LEU A 298 6.49 15.59 10.73
C LEU A 298 5.28 15.24 11.61
N VAL A 299 5.01 16.07 12.63
CA VAL A 299 3.86 15.90 13.55
C VAL A 299 2.53 15.96 12.80
N TYR A 300 2.41 16.88 11.84
CA TYR A 300 1.21 16.99 11.00
C TYR A 300 0.93 15.69 10.24
N CYS A 301 1.95 15.08 9.65
CA CYS A 301 1.77 13.84 8.91
C CYS A 301 1.44 12.66 9.85
N GLU A 302 2.17 12.50 10.96
CA GLU A 302 1.91 11.43 11.94
C GLU A 302 0.50 11.51 12.54
N GLY A 303 0.02 12.73 12.80
CA GLY A 303 -1.31 12.97 13.37
C GLY A 303 -2.46 12.98 12.36
N LEU A 304 -2.18 12.80 11.05
CA LEU A 304 -3.21 12.89 10.02
C LEU A 304 -4.10 11.64 10.05
N ASN A 305 -5.40 11.84 10.25
CA ASN A 305 -6.43 10.83 10.00
C ASN A 305 -7.22 11.24 8.77
N LEU A 306 -6.96 10.57 7.65
CA LEU A 306 -7.55 10.89 6.36
C LEU A 306 -7.93 9.59 5.64
N ALA A 307 -9.15 9.56 5.09
CA ALA A 307 -9.73 8.39 4.42
C ALA A 307 -9.70 7.10 5.27
N GLY A 308 -9.78 7.23 6.60
CA GLY A 308 -9.73 6.10 7.53
C GLY A 308 -8.32 5.55 7.79
N TYR A 309 -7.28 6.20 7.29
CA TYR A 309 -5.88 5.82 7.47
C TYR A 309 -5.15 6.76 8.44
N THR A 310 -4.24 6.18 9.23
CA THR A 310 -3.46 6.87 10.28
C THR A 310 -1.96 6.61 10.19
N ASP A 311 -1.49 6.02 9.09
CA ASP A 311 -0.08 5.67 8.81
C ASP A 311 0.56 6.67 7.82
N TRP A 312 0.05 7.90 7.80
CA TRP A 312 0.56 8.98 6.98
C TRP A 312 1.93 9.45 7.49
N ARG A 313 2.82 9.78 6.56
CA ARG A 313 4.17 10.26 6.86
C ARG A 313 4.59 11.38 5.92
N LEU A 314 5.61 12.12 6.32
CA LEU A 314 6.27 13.08 5.44
C LEU A 314 7.08 12.31 4.39
N PRO A 315 6.94 12.62 3.09
CA PRO A 315 7.61 11.88 2.02
C PRO A 315 9.11 12.10 2.05
N THR A 316 9.88 11.10 1.62
CA THR A 316 11.31 11.32 1.34
C THR A 316 11.48 12.24 0.13
N ILE A 317 12.67 12.82 -0.07
CA ILE A 317 12.91 13.72 -1.21
C ILE A 317 12.67 13.02 -2.55
N LYS A 318 13.01 11.72 -2.66
CA LYS A 318 12.79 10.92 -3.87
C LYS A 318 11.30 10.66 -4.14
N GLU A 319 10.53 10.41 -3.10
CA GLU A 319 9.08 10.25 -3.22
C GLU A 319 8.41 11.56 -3.60
N LEU A 320 8.77 12.67 -2.96
CA LEU A 320 8.19 13.98 -3.26
C LEU A 320 8.51 14.41 -4.69
N ARG A 321 9.76 14.19 -5.16
CA ARG A 321 10.17 14.43 -6.56
C ARG A 321 9.33 13.62 -7.55
N SER A 322 8.82 12.45 -7.17
CA SER A 322 8.01 11.63 -8.09
C SER A 322 6.74 12.36 -8.58
N LEU A 323 6.21 13.29 -7.77
CA LEU A 323 5.07 14.14 -8.12
C LEU A 323 5.40 15.27 -9.10
N ALA A 324 6.67 15.66 -9.23
CA ALA A 324 7.05 16.77 -10.10
C ALA A 324 6.72 16.43 -11.57
N ASP A 325 5.95 17.29 -12.25
CA ASP A 325 5.65 17.16 -13.67
C ASP A 325 6.51 18.15 -14.45
N TYR A 326 7.58 17.65 -15.07
CA TYR A 326 8.57 18.46 -15.78
C TYR A 326 8.11 18.93 -17.17
N SER A 327 6.91 18.51 -17.63
CA SER A 327 6.28 19.03 -18.85
C SER A 327 5.63 20.40 -18.65
N ARG A 328 5.55 20.87 -17.39
CA ARG A 328 4.96 22.15 -17.01
C ARG A 328 5.73 22.80 -15.88
N TYR A 329 5.38 24.05 -15.58
CA TYR A 329 5.92 24.81 -14.48
C TYR A 329 4.82 25.70 -13.89
N ASN A 330 5.00 26.12 -12.63
CA ASN A 330 4.09 27.01 -11.91
C ASN A 330 2.60 26.59 -11.88
N PRO A 331 2.24 25.48 -11.19
CA PRO A 331 3.14 24.54 -10.53
C PRO A 331 3.52 23.35 -11.43
N ALA A 332 4.74 22.83 -11.26
CA ALA A 332 5.29 21.62 -11.88
C ALA A 332 4.71 20.35 -11.22
N ILE A 333 3.40 20.16 -11.31
CA ILE A 333 2.66 18.99 -10.81
C ILE A 333 1.38 18.80 -11.63
N ASP A 334 0.82 17.59 -11.67
CA ASP A 334 -0.49 17.36 -12.29
C ASP A 334 -1.61 18.05 -11.48
N THR A 335 -2.01 19.23 -11.94
CA THR A 335 -3.06 20.06 -11.32
C THR A 335 -4.46 19.48 -11.46
N THR A 336 -4.66 18.45 -12.30
CA THR A 336 -5.95 17.74 -12.36
C THR A 336 -6.18 16.94 -11.08
N TYR A 337 -5.14 16.27 -10.59
CA TYR A 337 -5.20 15.44 -9.38
C TYR A 337 -4.79 16.18 -8.12
N PHE A 338 -3.92 17.19 -8.24
CA PHE A 338 -3.45 18.01 -7.11
C PHE A 338 -3.78 19.50 -7.31
N PRO A 339 -5.08 19.86 -7.43
CA PRO A 339 -5.52 21.21 -7.84
C PRO A 339 -5.14 22.32 -6.86
N ASP A 340 -5.00 22.00 -5.58
CA ASP A 340 -4.70 22.96 -4.51
C ASP A 340 -3.19 23.12 -4.26
N THR A 341 -2.33 22.57 -5.13
CA THR A 341 -0.88 22.72 -4.97
C THR A 341 -0.47 24.18 -5.17
N VAL A 342 0.08 24.77 -4.13
CA VAL A 342 0.68 26.10 -4.21
C VAL A 342 2.03 25.98 -4.90
N SER A 343 2.32 26.85 -5.87
CA SER A 343 3.63 26.89 -6.53
C SER A 343 4.71 27.43 -5.58
N SER A 344 5.24 26.56 -4.72
CA SER A 344 6.21 26.89 -3.67
C SER A 344 7.01 25.66 -3.24
N PHE A 345 7.83 25.82 -2.21
CA PHE A 345 8.62 24.77 -1.60
C PHE A 345 7.78 23.87 -0.68
N TYR A 346 7.98 22.56 -0.81
CA TYR A 346 7.34 21.53 0.00
C TYR A 346 8.39 20.70 0.73
N TRP A 347 8.20 20.50 2.03
CA TRP A 347 9.12 19.72 2.85
C TRP A 347 9.13 18.25 2.47
N SER A 348 10.34 17.67 2.45
CA SER A 348 10.55 16.22 2.56
C SER A 348 11.05 15.86 3.95
N SER A 349 11.02 14.57 4.29
CA SER A 349 11.56 14.01 5.54
C SER A 349 13.07 13.76 5.50
N THR A 350 13.69 13.95 4.34
CA THR A 350 15.13 13.75 4.12
C THR A 350 15.92 14.97 4.61
N THR A 351 16.91 14.73 5.47
CA THR A 351 17.80 15.79 5.97
C THR A 351 18.86 16.11 4.93
N TYR A 352 19.25 17.38 4.84
CA TYR A 352 20.45 17.76 4.10
C TYR A 352 21.64 17.73 5.07
N VAL A 353 22.47 16.69 4.95
CA VAL A 353 23.59 16.45 5.87
C VAL A 353 24.87 17.10 5.35
N ASP A 354 25.40 18.04 6.14
CA ASP A 354 26.71 18.68 5.94
C ASP A 354 27.75 18.12 6.93
N ASP A 355 28.99 17.96 6.47
CA ASP A 355 30.16 17.67 7.29
C ASP A 355 30.57 18.92 8.06
N LEU A 356 30.27 18.91 9.36
CA LEU A 356 30.55 20.00 10.29
C LEU A 356 32.04 20.34 10.42
N SER A 357 32.95 19.47 9.96
CA SER A 357 34.40 19.75 9.95
C SER A 357 34.83 20.68 8.82
N TYR A 358 34.05 20.76 7.74
CA TYR A 358 34.37 21.56 6.56
C TYR A 358 33.86 23.01 6.69
N TYR A 359 32.73 23.22 7.37
CA TYR A 359 32.16 24.54 7.65
C TYR A 359 31.63 24.67 9.10
N PRO A 360 32.49 24.91 10.09
CA PRO A 360 32.09 24.92 11.52
C PRO A 360 31.12 26.05 11.93
N TYR A 361 30.81 26.98 11.03
CA TYR A 361 29.95 28.15 11.29
C TYR A 361 28.72 28.24 10.38
N VAL A 362 28.55 27.31 9.44
CA VAL A 362 27.69 27.52 8.28
C VAL A 362 26.96 26.20 7.96
N TYR A 363 25.62 26.23 8.02
CA TYR A 363 24.70 25.15 7.62
C TYR A 363 24.91 23.78 8.28
N GLY A 364 24.81 23.66 9.61
CA GLY A 364 24.75 22.32 10.24
C GLY A 364 23.52 21.51 9.80
N MET A 365 23.32 20.32 10.38
CA MET A 365 22.17 19.39 10.14
C MET A 365 20.77 19.99 10.37
N GLY A 366 20.68 21.30 10.61
CA GLY A 366 19.45 22.09 10.67
C GLY A 366 18.83 22.41 9.32
N ASN A 367 19.17 21.69 8.25
CA ASN A 367 18.55 21.81 6.92
C ASN A 367 17.81 20.52 6.54
N ALA A 368 16.70 20.64 5.83
CA ALA A 368 15.99 19.52 5.22
C ALA A 368 15.76 19.80 3.74
N LEU A 369 15.69 18.74 2.94
CA LEU A 369 15.42 18.84 1.52
C LEU A 369 13.95 19.05 1.26
N GLY A 370 13.64 19.59 0.08
CA GLY A 370 12.29 19.70 -0.43
C GLY A 370 12.27 20.00 -1.91
N VAL A 371 11.08 19.88 -2.49
CA VAL A 371 10.82 20.18 -3.90
C VAL A 371 10.16 21.54 -4.00
N ASN A 372 10.69 22.40 -4.86
CA ASN A 372 10.06 23.64 -5.25
C ASN A 372 9.17 23.39 -6.47
N PHE A 373 7.85 23.36 -6.28
CA PHE A 373 6.92 23.12 -7.38
C PHE A 373 6.80 24.30 -8.35
N TYR A 374 7.54 25.41 -8.19
CA TYR A 374 7.59 26.42 -9.26
C TYR A 374 8.25 25.86 -10.52
N TYR A 375 9.44 25.26 -10.42
CA TYR A 375 10.09 24.58 -11.55
C TYR A 375 10.05 23.05 -11.44
N GLY A 376 9.92 22.50 -10.22
CA GLY A 376 10.10 21.07 -9.93
C GLY A 376 11.51 20.72 -9.45
N ASP A 377 12.35 21.73 -9.18
CA ASP A 377 13.73 21.60 -8.71
C ASP A 377 13.80 21.28 -7.21
N GLU A 378 15.01 20.94 -6.76
CA GLU A 378 15.27 20.58 -5.37
C GLU A 378 16.24 21.53 -4.69
N HIS A 379 15.86 21.92 -3.48
CA HIS A 379 16.66 22.77 -2.63
C HIS A 379 16.62 22.26 -1.19
N PHE A 380 17.53 22.79 -0.37
CA PHE A 380 17.44 22.66 1.06
C PHE A 380 16.80 23.91 1.66
N GLY A 381 16.04 23.73 2.72
CA GLY A 381 15.52 24.79 3.56
C GLY A 381 15.94 24.57 5.00
N TYR A 382 16.06 25.66 5.75
CA TYR A 382 16.30 25.58 7.18
C TYR A 382 15.11 24.94 7.90
N LYS A 383 15.35 23.98 8.80
CA LYS A 383 14.31 23.29 9.58
C LYS A 383 13.47 24.23 10.45
N TYR A 384 14.00 25.41 10.78
CA TYR A 384 13.30 26.49 11.49
C TYR A 384 12.55 27.46 10.55
N GLY A 385 12.61 27.27 9.23
CA GLY A 385 11.76 27.94 8.26
C GLY A 385 10.43 27.21 8.10
N SER A 386 9.43 27.85 7.50
CA SER A 386 8.11 27.28 7.29
C SER A 386 7.83 27.05 5.80
N SER A 387 7.33 25.87 5.44
CA SER A 387 7.02 25.48 4.05
C SER A 387 5.80 24.55 3.99
N TYR A 388 5.29 24.29 2.79
CA TYR A 388 4.11 23.43 2.61
C TYR A 388 4.43 21.95 2.83
N VAL A 389 3.39 21.16 3.07
CA VAL A 389 3.50 19.73 3.36
C VAL A 389 2.47 18.97 2.54
N ARG A 390 2.85 17.80 2.04
CA ARG A 390 1.93 16.83 1.45
C ARG A 390 2.26 15.46 2.00
N ALA A 391 1.36 14.90 2.78
CA ALA A 391 1.57 13.59 3.39
C ALA A 391 1.48 12.47 2.34
N VAL A 392 2.23 11.41 2.56
CA VAL A 392 2.25 10.20 1.75
C VAL A 392 2.08 8.97 2.63
N ARG A 393 1.62 7.88 2.02
CA ARG A 393 1.64 6.53 2.61
C ARG A 393 1.89 5.47 1.54
N GLY A 394 2.25 4.26 1.98
CA GLY A 394 2.58 3.13 1.11
C GLY A 394 4.04 3.11 0.64
N GLY A 395 4.29 2.43 -0.49
CA GLY A 395 5.60 2.36 -1.15
C GLY A 395 6.54 1.26 -0.67
N GLN A 396 6.21 0.48 0.36
CA GLN A 396 7.09 -0.58 0.87
C GLN A 396 7.21 -1.76 -0.12
N PRO A 397 8.41 -2.36 -0.27
CA PRO A 397 8.63 -3.43 -1.23
C PRO A 397 7.75 -4.61 -0.86
N GLY A 398 6.68 -4.80 -1.63
CA GLY A 398 5.70 -5.85 -1.47
C GLY A 398 4.40 -5.50 -0.73
N SER A 399 4.19 -4.27 -0.21
CA SER A 399 2.99 -4.05 0.60
C SER A 399 1.79 -3.53 -0.16
N PHE A 400 0.92 -4.46 -0.57
CA PHE A 400 -0.53 -4.25 -0.57
C PHE A 400 -1.24 -5.51 -0.06
N GLY A 401 -0.66 -6.19 0.93
CA GLY A 401 -1.33 -7.34 1.54
C GLY A 401 -2.68 -6.93 2.12
N ASN A 402 -3.70 -7.77 1.99
CA ASN A 402 -4.94 -7.64 2.76
C ASN A 402 -5.09 -8.89 3.63
N LEU A 403 -4.84 -8.74 4.93
CA LEU A 403 -4.86 -9.80 5.92
C LEU A 403 -6.30 -10.25 6.18
N VAL A 404 -6.61 -11.47 5.76
CA VAL A 404 -7.91 -12.10 6.03
C VAL A 404 -7.68 -13.40 6.78
N ILE A 405 -8.32 -13.54 7.95
CA ILE A 405 -8.26 -14.74 8.80
C ILE A 405 -9.61 -15.46 8.76
N SER A 406 -9.59 -16.78 8.58
CA SER A 406 -10.80 -17.60 8.63
C SER A 406 -10.57 -18.92 9.39
N PRO A 407 -11.46 -19.29 10.33
CA PRO A 407 -12.52 -18.45 10.92
C PRO A 407 -11.95 -17.41 11.90
N VAL A 408 -12.72 -16.40 12.32
CA VAL A 408 -12.27 -15.43 13.36
C VAL A 408 -12.51 -15.91 14.80
N SER A 409 -13.25 -17.01 14.96
CA SER A 409 -13.51 -17.66 16.24
C SER A 409 -13.66 -19.17 16.07
N GLN A 410 -13.14 -19.94 17.04
CA GLN A 410 -13.21 -21.40 17.09
C GLN A 410 -13.81 -21.86 18.42
N ALA A 411 -14.88 -22.65 18.37
CA ALA A 411 -15.43 -23.33 19.55
C ALA A 411 -14.86 -24.76 19.64
N VAL A 412 -14.29 -25.13 20.78
CA VAL A 412 -13.63 -26.44 20.97
C VAL A 412 -14.15 -27.20 22.18
N ALA A 413 -14.07 -28.53 22.10
CA ALA A 413 -14.50 -29.43 23.17
C ALA A 413 -13.61 -29.31 24.42
N LYS A 414 -14.15 -29.70 25.58
CA LYS A 414 -13.43 -29.64 26.87
C LYS A 414 -12.15 -30.48 26.89
N ASP A 415 -12.10 -31.56 26.12
CA ASP A 415 -10.96 -32.46 26.11
C ASP A 415 -9.79 -31.82 25.38
N ALA A 416 -8.57 -32.30 25.63
CA ALA A 416 -7.40 -31.79 24.91
C ALA A 416 -7.54 -32.07 23.41
N GLY A 417 -7.08 -31.14 22.58
CA GLY A 417 -7.27 -31.23 21.13
C GLY A 417 -6.45 -30.20 20.36
N THR A 418 -6.81 -30.05 19.08
CA THR A 418 -6.18 -29.10 18.17
C THR A 418 -7.24 -28.31 17.40
N THR A 419 -6.88 -27.11 16.97
CA THR A 419 -7.70 -26.26 16.10
C THR A 419 -6.80 -25.45 15.18
N THR A 420 -7.37 -24.89 14.12
CA THR A 420 -6.60 -24.17 13.09
C THR A 420 -7.27 -22.87 12.67
N PHE A 421 -6.44 -21.96 12.16
CA PHE A 421 -6.84 -20.73 11.50
C PHE A 421 -6.12 -20.62 10.17
N SER A 422 -6.83 -20.27 9.10
CA SER A 422 -6.24 -19.95 7.81
C SER A 422 -5.95 -18.47 7.72
N VAL A 423 -4.72 -18.14 7.34
CA VAL A 423 -4.27 -16.81 6.96
C VAL A 423 -4.27 -16.72 5.45
N SER A 424 -4.84 -15.65 4.91
CA SER A 424 -4.82 -15.37 3.49
C SER A 424 -4.47 -13.91 3.22
N ASN A 425 -3.69 -13.69 2.17
CA ASN A 425 -3.51 -12.39 1.56
C ASN A 425 -4.50 -12.28 0.40
N THR A 426 -5.47 -11.38 0.50
CA THR A 426 -6.43 -11.09 -0.58
C THR A 426 -6.12 -9.80 -1.34
N GLY A 427 -5.04 -9.12 -0.98
CA GLY A 427 -4.54 -7.92 -1.63
C GLY A 427 -3.40 -8.24 -2.61
N THR A 428 -2.75 -7.20 -3.12
CA THR A 428 -1.63 -7.33 -4.06
C THR A 428 -0.29 -7.36 -3.33
N GLY A 429 0.75 -7.94 -3.92
CA GLY A 429 2.07 -8.01 -3.28
C GLY A 429 2.18 -9.09 -2.18
N THR A 430 3.29 -9.03 -1.45
CA THR A 430 3.72 -10.05 -0.48
C THR A 430 3.46 -9.56 0.94
N MET A 431 2.80 -10.37 1.75
CA MET A 431 2.39 -10.03 3.11
C MET A 431 3.08 -10.96 4.13
N PRO A 432 4.24 -10.59 4.70
CA PRO A 432 4.80 -11.31 5.83
C PRO A 432 3.93 -11.06 7.06
N TRP A 433 3.69 -12.11 7.86
CA TRP A 433 2.84 -12.03 9.04
C TRP A 433 3.36 -12.91 10.18
N SER A 434 2.96 -12.58 11.40
CA SER A 434 3.25 -13.32 12.63
C SER A 434 2.01 -13.45 13.51
N ALA A 435 1.95 -14.50 14.32
CA ALA A 435 0.86 -14.81 15.24
C ALA A 435 1.40 -15.05 16.65
N SER A 436 0.74 -14.46 17.65
CA SER A 436 1.12 -14.57 19.06
C SER A 436 -0.11 -14.70 19.96
N ILE A 437 0.00 -15.48 21.03
CA ILE A 437 -1.08 -15.61 22.02
C ILE A 437 -1.00 -14.42 22.97
N ILE A 438 -2.05 -13.62 23.02
CA ILE A 438 -2.14 -12.44 23.89
C ILE A 438 -2.97 -12.69 25.16
N SER A 439 -3.74 -13.79 25.20
CA SER A 439 -4.46 -14.26 26.38
C SER A 439 -4.69 -15.78 26.31
N GLY A 440 -4.59 -16.49 27.44
CA GLY A 440 -4.82 -17.94 27.55
C GLY A 440 -3.63 -18.83 27.18
N SER A 441 -2.39 -18.31 27.24
CA SER A 441 -1.15 -19.03 26.91
C SER A 441 -0.77 -20.14 27.91
N ASP A 442 -1.49 -20.24 29.02
CA ASP A 442 -1.38 -21.31 30.03
C ASP A 442 -2.04 -22.62 29.57
N TRP A 443 -2.97 -22.55 28.60
CA TRP A 443 -3.67 -23.75 28.12
C TRP A 443 -3.82 -23.87 26.60
N LEU A 444 -3.58 -22.79 25.83
CA LEU A 444 -3.50 -22.79 24.37
C LEU A 444 -2.03 -22.56 23.94
N SER A 445 -1.57 -23.29 22.94
CA SER A 445 -0.23 -23.15 22.36
C SER A 445 -0.30 -23.16 20.82
N ILE A 446 0.45 -22.28 20.16
CA ILE A 446 0.67 -22.37 18.70
C ILE A 446 1.72 -23.45 18.45
N THR A 447 1.33 -24.55 17.80
CA THR A 447 2.22 -25.70 17.55
C THR A 447 2.99 -25.57 16.24
N SER A 448 2.45 -24.85 15.26
CA SER A 448 3.13 -24.48 14.01
C SER A 448 2.41 -23.32 13.31
N GLY A 449 3.10 -22.65 12.38
CA GLY A 449 2.54 -21.52 11.65
C GLY A 449 2.45 -20.24 12.47
N ALA A 450 3.34 -20.02 13.44
CA ALA A 450 3.42 -18.77 14.19
C ALA A 450 3.89 -17.56 13.35
N SER A 451 4.37 -17.81 12.12
CA SER A 451 4.66 -16.79 11.12
C SER A 451 4.57 -17.40 9.73
N GLY A 452 4.44 -16.55 8.72
CA GLY A 452 4.38 -16.96 7.32
C GLY A 452 4.42 -15.77 6.37
N THR A 453 4.19 -16.05 5.10
CA THR A 453 4.12 -15.06 4.03
C THR A 453 2.93 -15.38 3.15
N ASP A 454 2.11 -14.38 2.86
CA ASP A 454 0.83 -14.50 2.16
C ASP A 454 -0.11 -15.49 2.82
N THR A 455 -0.32 -16.66 2.21
CA THR A 455 -1.19 -17.70 2.74
C THR A 455 -0.46 -18.61 3.73
N GLY A 456 -1.14 -18.98 4.81
CA GLY A 456 -0.67 -20.07 5.66
C GLY A 456 -1.70 -20.52 6.67
N THR A 457 -1.30 -21.43 7.55
CA THR A 457 -2.19 -22.03 8.55
C THR A 457 -1.54 -21.95 9.91
N ILE A 458 -2.22 -21.35 10.87
CA ILE A 458 -1.84 -21.36 12.28
C ILE A 458 -2.46 -22.61 12.89
N ASN A 459 -1.62 -23.53 13.36
CA ASN A 459 -2.08 -24.72 14.08
C ASN A 459 -1.89 -24.49 15.58
N CYS A 460 -2.95 -24.75 16.35
CA CYS A 460 -2.94 -24.62 17.79
C CYS A 460 -3.28 -25.96 18.45
N SER A 461 -2.67 -26.22 19.62
CA SER A 461 -3.11 -27.24 20.55
C SER A 461 -3.64 -26.61 21.82
N PHE A 462 -4.59 -27.28 22.47
CA PHE A 462 -5.13 -26.87 23.76
C PHE A 462 -5.18 -28.06 24.72
N THR A 463 -4.92 -27.78 25.99
CA THR A 463 -5.05 -28.77 27.06
C THR A 463 -6.52 -28.98 27.43
N ALA A 464 -6.82 -30.05 28.15
CA ALA A 464 -8.17 -30.29 28.63
C ALA A 464 -8.60 -29.20 29.64
N ASN A 465 -9.82 -28.68 29.50
CA ASN A 465 -10.44 -27.81 30.47
C ASN A 465 -11.12 -28.65 31.56
N THR A 466 -10.53 -28.69 32.75
CA THR A 466 -11.09 -29.36 33.94
C THR A 466 -11.95 -28.43 34.80
N SER A 467 -12.06 -27.15 34.41
CA SER A 467 -12.93 -26.20 35.08
C SER A 467 -14.40 -26.47 34.75
N THR A 468 -15.28 -25.98 35.63
CA THR A 468 -16.73 -25.93 35.39
C THR A 468 -17.15 -24.72 34.56
N SER A 469 -16.23 -23.77 34.30
CA SER A 469 -16.45 -22.59 33.46
C SER A 469 -15.72 -22.71 32.12
N SER A 470 -16.34 -22.21 31.06
CA SER A 470 -15.69 -22.10 29.75
C SER A 470 -14.53 -21.12 29.82
N ARG A 471 -13.51 -21.32 29.00
CA ARG A 471 -12.35 -20.41 28.93
C ARG A 471 -12.11 -19.98 27.49
N THR A 472 -11.65 -18.75 27.31
CA THR A 472 -11.37 -18.16 26.00
C THR A 472 -9.93 -17.67 25.94
N ALA A 473 -9.23 -18.00 24.87
CA ALA A 473 -7.90 -17.53 24.55
C ALA A 473 -7.96 -16.65 23.30
N THR A 474 -7.04 -15.70 23.19
CA THR A 474 -6.97 -14.76 22.07
C THR A 474 -5.58 -14.83 21.42
N ILE A 475 -5.57 -14.97 20.10
CA ILE A 475 -4.37 -14.93 19.27
C ILE A 475 -4.42 -13.65 18.44
N ARG A 476 -3.34 -12.86 18.47
CA ARG A 476 -3.14 -11.69 17.61
C ARG A 476 -2.28 -12.05 16.43
N ILE A 477 -2.80 -11.81 15.23
CA ILE A 477 -2.08 -11.93 13.96
C ILE A 477 -1.76 -10.53 13.46
N THR A 478 -0.48 -10.27 13.20
CA THR A 478 0.01 -8.99 12.69
C THR A 478 0.74 -9.23 11.39
N ALA A 479 0.21 -8.67 10.30
CA ALA A 479 0.95 -8.53 9.06
C ALA A 479 1.86 -7.29 9.14
N THR A 480 3.11 -7.46 8.72
CA THR A 480 4.11 -6.39 8.66
C THR A 480 3.95 -5.58 7.37
N GLY A 481 4.37 -4.32 7.41
CA GLY A 481 4.41 -3.46 6.21
C GLY A 481 3.12 -2.71 5.87
N GLY A 482 2.17 -2.55 6.81
CA GLY A 482 0.95 -1.77 6.54
C GLY A 482 -0.11 -2.48 5.69
N ALA A 483 -0.10 -3.82 5.67
CA ALA A 483 -1.16 -4.61 5.07
C ALA A 483 -2.54 -4.24 5.63
N THR A 484 -3.53 -4.08 4.75
CA THR A 484 -4.93 -3.79 5.13
C THR A 484 -5.48 -4.94 5.97
N GLY A 485 -6.34 -4.64 6.95
CA GLY A 485 -6.90 -5.64 7.86
C GLY A 485 -5.95 -6.09 8.99
N SER A 486 -4.73 -5.57 9.08
CA SER A 486 -3.79 -5.85 10.18
C SER A 486 -3.88 -4.81 11.30
N PRO A 487 -3.80 -5.20 12.59
CA PRO A 487 -3.80 -6.56 13.12
C PRO A 487 -5.21 -7.18 13.21
N VAL A 488 -5.28 -8.52 13.26
CA VAL A 488 -6.52 -9.28 13.54
C VAL A 488 -6.39 -10.08 14.84
N ASP A 489 -7.38 -9.99 15.71
CA ASP A 489 -7.50 -10.85 16.90
C ASP A 489 -8.53 -11.95 16.64
N VAL A 490 -8.14 -13.21 16.83
CA VAL A 490 -9.03 -14.38 16.76
C VAL A 490 -9.14 -15.08 18.10
N THR A 491 -10.26 -15.77 18.32
CA THR A 491 -10.57 -16.39 19.62
C THR A 491 -10.73 -17.90 19.53
N VAL A 492 -10.30 -18.61 20.58
CA VAL A 492 -10.61 -20.01 20.82
C VAL A 492 -11.38 -20.11 22.13
N THR A 493 -12.63 -20.57 22.08
CA THR A 493 -13.48 -20.77 23.26
C THR A 493 -13.62 -22.26 23.53
N GLN A 494 -13.06 -22.71 24.67
CA GLN A 494 -13.11 -24.09 25.11
C GLN A 494 -14.25 -24.30 26.12
N SER A 495 -15.11 -25.27 25.81
CA SER A 495 -16.20 -25.71 26.67
C SER A 495 -15.71 -26.26 28.02
N SER A 496 -16.59 -26.29 29.02
CA SER A 496 -16.28 -26.71 30.39
C SER A 496 -16.73 -28.13 30.72
N THR A 497 -16.28 -28.62 31.87
CA THR A 497 -16.76 -29.86 32.45
C THR A 497 -18.11 -29.63 33.12
N PRO A 498 -19.16 -30.41 32.79
CA PRO A 498 -20.40 -30.36 33.55
C PRO A 498 -20.13 -30.71 35.02
N PRO A 499 -20.78 -30.06 36.00
CA PRO A 499 -20.62 -30.41 37.41
C PRO A 499 -20.96 -31.89 37.68
N PRO A 500 -20.35 -32.55 38.68
CA PRO A 500 -20.69 -33.94 39.03
C PRO A 500 -22.17 -34.03 39.46
N THR A 501 -22.93 -34.93 38.83
CA THR A 501 -24.34 -35.16 39.16
C THR A 501 -24.48 -35.88 40.50
N GLY A 502 -25.08 -35.22 41.51
CA GLY A 502 -25.57 -35.85 42.74
C GLY A 502 -26.85 -36.69 42.52
N PRO A 503 -27.37 -37.40 43.55
CA PRO A 503 -28.47 -38.35 43.42
C PRO A 503 -29.79 -37.68 42.99
N PRO A 504 -30.72 -38.43 42.37
CA PRO A 504 -31.72 -37.88 41.47
C PRO A 504 -32.79 -37.10 42.23
N THR A 505 -32.97 -35.85 41.81
CA THR A 505 -34.20 -35.06 42.01
C THR A 505 -34.76 -34.72 40.62
N PRO A 506 -36.08 -34.59 40.47
CA PRO A 506 -36.80 -34.78 39.21
C PRO A 506 -36.46 -33.71 38.15
N PRO A 507 -36.68 -33.99 36.86
CA PRO A 507 -36.18 -33.14 35.78
C PRO A 507 -36.90 -31.78 35.75
N PRO A 508 -36.20 -30.67 35.47
CA PRO A 508 -36.83 -29.45 34.99
C PRO A 508 -37.42 -29.70 33.59
N THR A 509 -38.64 -29.22 33.42
CA THR A 509 -39.53 -29.38 32.27
C THR A 509 -38.93 -28.79 30.99
N ALA A 510 -39.14 -29.46 29.87
CA ALA A 510 -38.78 -28.98 28.53
C ALA A 510 -39.47 -27.64 28.21
N CYS A 511 -38.82 -26.78 27.41
CA CYS A 511 -39.44 -25.58 26.84
C CYS A 511 -40.80 -25.93 26.19
N THR A 512 -41.84 -25.17 26.51
CA THR A 512 -43.19 -25.36 25.95
C THR A 512 -43.72 -24.05 25.36
N ALA A 513 -44.47 -24.19 24.27
CA ALA A 513 -45.22 -23.10 23.64
C ALA A 513 -46.68 -23.54 23.50
N THR A 514 -47.63 -22.65 23.81
CA THR A 514 -49.07 -22.90 23.66
C THR A 514 -49.75 -21.74 22.94
N LEU A 515 -50.89 -22.04 22.30
CA LEU A 515 -51.70 -21.09 21.57
C LEU A 515 -53.14 -21.11 22.11
N ASP A 516 -53.44 -20.19 23.02
CA ASP A 516 -54.75 -20.05 23.67
C ASP A 516 -55.37 -18.67 23.36
N GLY A 517 -55.43 -18.33 22.08
CA GLY A 517 -55.89 -17.01 21.59
C GLY A 517 -54.81 -15.91 21.58
N ASN A 518 -53.73 -16.11 22.33
CA ASN A 518 -52.45 -15.38 22.25
C ASN A 518 -51.31 -16.39 22.20
N LEU A 519 -50.15 -16.02 21.63
CA LEU A 519 -48.96 -16.87 21.66
C LEU A 519 -48.28 -16.77 23.02
N SER A 520 -48.24 -17.88 23.75
CA SER A 520 -47.60 -18.00 25.06
C SER A 520 -46.32 -18.81 24.96
N LEU A 521 -45.19 -18.21 25.32
CA LEU A 521 -43.87 -18.85 25.31
C LEU A 521 -43.36 -19.04 26.73
N HIS A 522 -43.04 -20.28 27.10
CA HIS A 522 -42.45 -20.58 28.41
C HIS A 522 -40.94 -20.81 28.28
N ILE A 523 -40.15 -20.02 29.02
CA ILE A 523 -38.70 -20.19 29.15
C ILE A 523 -38.42 -20.62 30.60
N PRO A 524 -38.02 -21.89 30.83
CA PRO A 524 -37.69 -22.35 32.18
C PRO A 524 -36.45 -21.62 32.75
N ASP A 525 -36.33 -21.61 34.08
CA ASP A 525 -35.21 -21.02 34.86
C ASP A 525 -35.09 -19.48 34.91
N LEU A 526 -36.16 -18.73 34.62
CA LEU A 526 -36.17 -17.27 34.79
C LEU A 526 -36.52 -16.76 36.20
N SER A 527 -36.84 -17.67 37.14
CA SER A 527 -37.24 -17.33 38.51
C SER A 527 -36.17 -16.56 39.30
N TYR A 528 -34.89 -16.66 38.89
CA TYR A 528 -33.79 -15.90 39.48
C TYR A 528 -33.73 -14.42 39.04
N TYR A 529 -34.39 -14.07 37.93
CA TYR A 529 -34.27 -12.76 37.28
C TYR A 529 -35.57 -11.92 37.33
N HIS A 530 -36.50 -12.26 38.23
CA HIS A 530 -37.86 -11.68 38.32
C HIS A 530 -37.93 -10.13 38.23
N PRO A 531 -36.98 -9.32 38.75
CA PRO A 531 -37.05 -7.85 38.61
C PRO A 531 -36.53 -7.28 37.28
N LEU A 532 -35.86 -8.09 36.44
CA LEU A 532 -35.19 -7.63 35.22
C LEU A 532 -35.93 -8.01 33.93
N LEU A 533 -36.97 -8.83 34.02
CA LEU A 533 -37.75 -9.33 32.87
C LEU A 533 -38.45 -8.21 32.09
N GLU A 534 -38.79 -7.09 32.74
CA GLU A 534 -39.44 -5.94 32.09
C GLU A 534 -38.50 -5.11 31.18
N THR A 535 -37.17 -5.30 31.30
CA THR A 535 -36.16 -4.54 30.55
C THR A 535 -35.45 -5.33 29.45
N GLN A 536 -35.80 -6.60 29.28
CA GLN A 536 -35.16 -7.47 28.29
C GLN A 536 -35.87 -7.41 26.94
N THR A 537 -35.10 -7.56 25.87
CA THR A 537 -35.64 -7.71 24.51
C THR A 537 -35.61 -9.19 24.11
N TYR A 538 -36.75 -9.68 23.65
CA TYR A 538 -36.97 -11.09 23.31
C TYR A 538 -37.14 -11.24 21.79
N TRP A 539 -36.93 -12.45 21.27
CA TRP A 539 -37.12 -12.78 19.85
C TRP A 539 -37.79 -14.14 19.67
N ALA A 540 -38.47 -14.32 18.54
CA ALA A 540 -39.07 -15.58 18.12
C ALA A 540 -38.95 -15.74 16.59
N ASP A 541 -38.46 -16.89 16.14
CA ASP A 541 -38.26 -17.23 14.74
C ASP A 541 -39.40 -18.09 14.21
N PHE A 542 -40.03 -17.64 13.14
CA PHE A 542 -41.08 -18.38 12.44
C PHE A 542 -40.66 -18.77 11.03
N VAL A 543 -41.07 -19.96 10.59
CA VAL A 543 -40.96 -20.40 9.20
C VAL A 543 -42.37 -20.57 8.63
N TYR A 544 -42.58 -20.07 7.41
CA TYR A 544 -43.82 -20.24 6.67
C TYR A 544 -43.85 -21.59 5.93
N GLU A 545 -44.98 -22.29 6.01
CA GLU A 545 -45.25 -23.46 5.16
C GLU A 545 -46.35 -23.10 4.11
N PHE A 546 -45.97 -23.01 2.83
CA PHE A 546 -46.91 -22.70 1.75
C PHE A 546 -47.90 -23.83 1.51
N ASN A 547 -49.20 -23.56 1.72
CA ASN A 547 -50.29 -24.49 1.41
C ASN A 547 -51.17 -23.93 0.27
N PRO A 548 -51.07 -24.47 -0.95
CA PRO A 548 -51.81 -23.98 -2.12
C PRO A 548 -53.33 -24.19 -2.04
N SER A 549 -53.84 -24.90 -1.02
CA SER A 549 -55.28 -25.22 -0.90
C SER A 549 -56.10 -24.17 -0.14
N TYR A 550 -55.44 -23.25 0.59
CA TYR A 550 -56.11 -22.23 1.42
C TYR A 550 -55.31 -20.92 1.44
N PRO A 551 -55.44 -20.06 0.41
CA PRO A 551 -54.62 -18.84 0.30
C PRO A 551 -54.86 -17.82 1.43
N ALA A 552 -56.01 -17.85 2.11
CA ALA A 552 -56.36 -16.88 3.15
C ALA A 552 -55.85 -17.20 4.58
N LEU A 553 -55.19 -18.35 4.79
CA LEU A 553 -54.68 -18.76 6.10
C LEU A 553 -53.24 -19.24 5.95
N ILE A 554 -52.30 -18.43 6.45
CA ILE A 554 -50.88 -18.77 6.45
C ILE A 554 -50.53 -19.45 7.78
N PRO A 555 -50.17 -20.75 7.77
CA PRO A 555 -49.62 -21.40 8.96
C PRO A 555 -48.18 -20.93 9.17
N LEU A 556 -47.91 -20.38 10.35
CA LEU A 556 -46.56 -20.07 10.82
C LEU A 556 -46.11 -21.14 11.80
N LYS A 557 -44.92 -21.69 11.55
CA LYS A 557 -44.27 -22.63 12.44
C LYS A 557 -43.22 -21.91 13.25
N LEU A 558 -43.43 -21.80 14.56
CA LEU A 558 -42.40 -21.36 15.48
C LEU A 558 -41.26 -22.38 15.49
N THR A 559 -40.03 -21.92 15.27
CA THR A 559 -38.85 -22.79 15.22
C THR A 559 -37.92 -22.58 16.41
N LYS A 560 -37.75 -21.33 16.85
CA LYS A 560 -36.92 -20.95 18.00
C LYS A 560 -37.45 -19.68 18.66
N TYR A 561 -37.10 -19.48 19.92
CA TYR A 561 -37.34 -18.22 20.62
C TYR A 561 -36.35 -18.04 21.77
N GLY A 562 -36.11 -16.79 22.18
CA GLY A 562 -35.12 -16.49 23.22
C GLY A 562 -34.97 -15.02 23.55
N ILE A 563 -33.83 -14.67 24.16
CA ILE A 563 -33.48 -13.30 24.58
C ILE A 563 -32.39 -12.75 23.65
N ILE A 564 -32.57 -11.54 23.09
CA ILE A 564 -31.67 -10.95 22.09
C ILE A 564 -30.25 -10.77 22.64
N ASN A 565 -30.14 -10.33 23.89
CA ASN A 565 -28.84 -10.07 24.54
C ASN A 565 -28.32 -11.26 25.34
N ASN A 566 -28.93 -12.45 25.23
CA ASN A 566 -28.46 -13.65 25.92
C ASN A 566 -28.74 -14.92 25.10
N PRO A 567 -27.87 -15.25 24.14
CA PRO A 567 -28.06 -16.41 23.25
C PRO A 567 -28.06 -17.77 23.98
N SER A 568 -27.61 -17.81 25.24
CA SER A 568 -27.70 -18.99 26.11
C SER A 568 -29.14 -19.35 26.50
N PHE A 569 -30.07 -18.39 26.45
CA PHE A 569 -31.51 -18.59 26.68
C PHE A 569 -32.24 -18.66 25.33
N SER A 570 -31.90 -19.65 24.51
CA SER A 570 -32.64 -19.98 23.29
C SER A 570 -33.32 -21.35 23.44
N CYS A 571 -34.64 -21.39 23.34
CA CYS A 571 -35.42 -22.61 23.28
C CYS A 571 -35.63 -22.99 21.80
N ALA A 572 -35.35 -24.25 21.45
CA ALA A 572 -35.94 -24.85 20.26
C ALA A 572 -37.43 -25.08 20.56
N ALA A 573 -38.32 -24.57 19.71
CA ALA A 573 -39.74 -24.75 19.95
C ALA A 573 -40.11 -26.23 19.73
N SER A 574 -40.72 -26.86 20.73
CA SER A 574 -41.50 -28.06 20.49
C SER A 574 -42.74 -27.66 19.69
N THR A 575 -43.14 -28.50 18.72
CA THR A 575 -44.30 -28.26 17.85
C THR A 575 -45.49 -27.75 18.68
N LEU A 576 -45.95 -26.55 18.38
CA LEU A 576 -47.20 -26.02 18.93
C LEU A 576 -48.28 -27.08 18.70
N SER A 577 -49.11 -27.38 19.71
CA SER A 577 -50.20 -28.35 19.59
C SER A 577 -51.22 -27.97 18.51
N SER A 578 -51.19 -26.70 18.06
CA SER A 578 -51.88 -26.16 16.90
C SER A 578 -51.01 -25.07 16.27
N ASP A 579 -50.77 -25.12 14.96
CA ASP A 579 -49.96 -24.11 14.26
C ASP A 579 -50.54 -22.71 14.46
N LEU A 580 -49.69 -21.71 14.69
CA LEU A 580 -50.11 -20.31 14.74
C LEU A 580 -50.61 -19.93 13.36
N LYS A 581 -51.92 -19.73 13.23
CA LYS A 581 -52.55 -19.29 11.98
C LYS A 581 -52.89 -17.82 12.10
N ILE A 582 -52.27 -17.00 11.27
CA ILE A 582 -52.65 -15.59 11.15
C ILE A 582 -53.73 -15.50 10.07
N TYR A 583 -54.91 -15.04 10.46
CA TYR A 583 -55.95 -14.66 9.52
C TYR A 583 -55.69 -13.21 9.12
N ILE A 584 -55.43 -12.98 7.83
CA ILE A 584 -55.30 -11.63 7.29
C ILE A 584 -56.60 -11.33 6.52
N PRO A 585 -57.56 -10.63 7.12
CA PRO A 585 -58.79 -10.26 6.43
C PRO A 585 -58.48 -9.35 5.24
N ASP A 586 -59.18 -9.55 4.13
CA ASP A 586 -59.23 -8.65 2.96
C ASP A 586 -57.94 -8.45 2.15
N VAL A 587 -57.02 -9.43 2.14
CA VAL A 587 -55.91 -9.44 1.17
C VAL A 587 -56.28 -10.33 -0.03
N LEU A 588 -56.70 -9.69 -1.12
CA LEU A 588 -56.60 -10.29 -2.45
C LEU A 588 -55.11 -10.45 -2.76
N PHE A 589 -54.56 -11.66 -2.66
CA PHE A 589 -53.18 -11.95 -3.07
C PHE A 589 -53.08 -11.75 -4.59
N PRO A 590 -52.46 -10.67 -5.11
CA PRO A 590 -52.18 -10.57 -6.53
C PRO A 590 -51.06 -11.56 -6.85
N ASP A 591 -51.09 -12.17 -8.04
CA ASP A 591 -50.00 -13.04 -8.49
C ASP A 591 -48.65 -12.30 -8.37
N GLY A 592 -47.68 -12.88 -7.64
CA GLY A 592 -46.32 -12.33 -7.53
C GLY A 592 -45.85 -11.83 -6.15
N ILE A 593 -46.56 -12.12 -5.05
CA ILE A 593 -46.04 -11.90 -3.69
C ILE A 593 -44.89 -12.88 -3.41
N THR A 594 -43.71 -12.35 -3.08
CA THR A 594 -42.52 -13.15 -2.75
C THR A 594 -42.22 -13.16 -1.25
N GLN A 595 -42.72 -12.19 -0.48
CA GLN A 595 -42.49 -12.08 0.97
C GLN A 595 -43.69 -11.51 1.73
N LEU A 596 -43.93 -12.02 2.94
CA LEU A 596 -44.81 -11.43 3.96
C LEU A 596 -43.99 -11.14 5.22
N TRP A 597 -44.37 -10.10 5.94
CA TRP A 597 -43.82 -9.77 7.26
C TRP A 597 -44.94 -9.48 8.26
N VAL A 598 -44.66 -9.79 9.53
CA VAL A 598 -45.57 -9.58 10.66
C VAL A 598 -44.74 -9.04 11.81
N ASP A 599 -45.20 -7.96 12.43
CA ASP A 599 -44.64 -7.46 13.67
C ASP A 599 -45.42 -8.06 14.85
N LEU A 600 -44.69 -8.61 15.81
CA LEU A 600 -45.22 -9.06 17.08
C LEU A 600 -44.77 -8.08 18.16
N GLU A 601 -45.73 -7.57 18.94
CA GLU A 601 -45.44 -6.73 20.10
C GLU A 601 -45.60 -7.56 21.38
N TYR A 602 -44.59 -7.43 22.24
CA TYR A 602 -44.60 -8.05 23.55
C TYR A 602 -45.60 -7.35 24.47
N SER A 603 -46.47 -8.11 25.13
CA SER A 603 -47.50 -7.57 26.03
C SER A 603 -47.14 -7.81 27.51
N PRO A 604 -46.34 -6.93 28.16
CA PRO A 604 -45.89 -7.12 29.54
C PRO A 604 -47.02 -7.20 30.56
N ALA A 605 -48.18 -6.57 30.27
CA ALA A 605 -49.35 -6.58 31.17
C ALA A 605 -50.00 -7.97 31.32
N LEU A 606 -49.69 -8.92 30.44
CA LEU A 606 -50.23 -10.28 30.46
C LEU A 606 -49.22 -11.30 30.98
N SER A 607 -47.93 -10.95 31.05
CA SER A 607 -46.84 -11.87 31.39
C SER A 607 -46.76 -12.14 32.90
N THR A 608 -46.63 -13.42 33.26
CA THR A 608 -46.49 -13.87 34.66
C THR A 608 -45.56 -15.08 34.72
N ASP A 609 -44.71 -15.17 35.75
CA ASP A 609 -43.95 -16.38 36.12
C ASP A 609 -43.32 -17.15 34.94
N GLY A 610 -42.52 -16.45 34.11
CA GLY A 610 -41.77 -17.06 33.01
C GLY A 610 -42.62 -17.43 31.78
N ILE A 611 -43.86 -16.97 31.71
CA ILE A 611 -44.75 -17.07 30.55
C ILE A 611 -44.86 -15.69 29.89
N PHE A 612 -44.50 -15.62 28.61
CA PHE A 612 -44.48 -14.38 27.83
C PHE A 612 -45.59 -14.38 26.77
N TYR A 613 -46.33 -13.30 26.68
CA TYR A 613 -47.42 -13.12 25.72
C TYR A 613 -47.04 -12.14 24.60
N TRP A 614 -47.36 -12.51 23.37
CA TRP A 614 -47.13 -11.70 22.18
C TRP A 614 -48.44 -11.51 21.41
N VAL A 615 -48.65 -10.29 20.92
CA VAL A 615 -49.78 -9.93 20.07
C VAL A 615 -49.28 -9.43 18.71
N VAL A 616 -50.03 -9.70 17.65
CA VAL A 616 -49.73 -9.14 16.34
C VAL A 616 -50.01 -7.64 16.40
N SER A 617 -48.98 -6.82 16.20
CA SER A 617 -49.09 -5.36 16.22
C SER A 617 -49.19 -4.76 14.82
N ASN A 618 -48.59 -5.40 13.81
CA ASN A 618 -48.62 -4.95 12.42
C ASN A 618 -48.36 -6.10 11.45
N HIS A 619 -48.73 -5.95 10.18
CA HIS A 619 -48.41 -6.93 9.14
C HIS A 619 -48.43 -6.31 7.74
N GLY A 620 -47.65 -6.87 6.81
CA GLY A 620 -47.61 -6.42 5.42
C GLY A 620 -47.13 -7.49 4.44
N ALA A 621 -47.25 -7.21 3.14
CA ALA A 621 -46.80 -8.08 2.06
C ALA A 621 -45.99 -7.27 1.04
N VAL A 622 -44.99 -7.91 0.43
CA VAL A 622 -44.15 -7.34 -0.64
C VAL A 622 -44.48 -8.07 -1.95
N SER A 623 -45.03 -7.36 -2.91
CA SER A 623 -45.18 -7.82 -4.30
C SER A 623 -43.94 -7.45 -5.11
N ASN A 624 -43.54 -8.29 -6.06
CA ASN A 624 -42.57 -7.89 -7.09
C ASN A 624 -43.10 -6.73 -7.95
#